data_AF-A0A7S1RYR7-F1
#
_entry.id   AF-A0A7S1RYR7-F1
#
_cell.length_a   1.000
_cell.length_b   1.000
_cell.length_c   1.000
_cell.angle_alpha   90.00
_cell.angle_beta   90.00
_cell.angle_gamma   90.00
#
_symmetry.space_group_name_H-M   'P 1'
#
loop_
_entity.id
_entity.type
_entity.pdbx_description
1 polymer ?
#
loop_
_entity_poly.entity_id
_entity_poly.type
_entity_poly.pdbx_seq_one_letter_code
_entity_poly.pdbx_strand_id
1 'polypeptide(L)'
;TLAEAALSLRSALRFAGDGSPLAWLSAAVACQAVSVVAAVEAATKGVKRRGTLLWAHAILSSLSLGLLAVAVVHHSTALPRLLRFSLGAAVLFTSWANLNGAISFLDVRRYPTPFAAYMINHYGSVAQGKAIFIKYHRTIGAWAYGLTVVAVSLSLRPTVPGSAALAASGALALSVAAALGPSLARHRYPMPRVTLSRQGGLRVDL
;
A
#
# COMPACT_ATOMS: atom_id res chain seq x y z
N THR A 1 10.52 -14.14 -3.74
CA THR A 1 9.23 -14.88 -3.75
C THR A 1 8.39 -14.48 -2.53
N LEU A 2 7.07 -14.76 -2.46
CA LEU A 2 6.28 -14.50 -1.24
C LEU A 2 6.87 -15.18 0.02
N ALA A 3 7.48 -16.36 -0.15
CA ALA A 3 8.14 -17.08 0.93
C ALA A 3 9.37 -16.32 1.49
N GLU A 4 10.24 -15.81 0.62
CA GLU A 4 11.39 -14.96 1.02
C GLU A 4 10.93 -13.65 1.69
N ALA A 5 9.86 -13.05 1.18
CA ALA A 5 9.28 -11.83 1.75
C ALA A 5 8.71 -12.10 3.16
N ALA A 6 8.02 -13.22 3.35
CA ALA A 6 7.48 -13.64 4.65
C ALA A 6 8.58 -13.98 5.67
N LEU A 7 9.68 -14.59 5.24
CA LEU A 7 10.85 -14.83 6.10
C LEU A 7 11.50 -13.52 6.55
N SER A 8 11.68 -12.58 5.63
CA SER A 8 12.18 -11.24 5.94
C SER A 8 11.27 -10.49 6.92
N LEU A 9 9.96 -10.61 6.75
CA LEU A 9 8.97 -10.03 7.67
C LEU A 9 9.05 -10.64 9.07
N ARG A 10 9.18 -11.97 9.19
CA ARG A 10 9.31 -12.65 10.48
C ARG A 10 10.53 -12.15 11.24
N SER A 11 11.66 -11.98 10.56
CA SER A 11 12.88 -11.44 11.16
C SER A 11 12.70 -9.98 11.60
N ALA A 12 12.08 -9.14 10.77
CA ALA A 12 11.82 -7.74 11.09
C ALA A 12 10.85 -7.57 12.29
N LEU A 13 9.81 -8.40 12.38
CA LEU A 13 8.86 -8.38 13.50
C LEU A 13 9.50 -8.85 14.82
N ARG A 14 10.45 -9.79 14.76
CA ARG A 14 11.22 -10.21 15.94
C ARG A 14 12.09 -9.08 16.47
N PHE A 15 12.78 -8.36 15.58
CA PHE A 15 13.56 -7.18 15.94
C PHE A 15 12.69 -6.02 16.45
N ALA A 16 11.44 -5.88 16.00
CA ALA A 16 10.52 -4.87 16.52
C ALA A 16 10.20 -5.03 18.01
N GLY A 17 10.38 -6.22 18.57
CA GLY A 17 10.25 -6.49 20.01
C GLY A 17 11.25 -5.72 20.88
N ASP A 18 12.35 -5.23 20.30
CA ASP A 18 13.37 -4.42 20.99
C ASP A 18 12.87 -3.00 21.31
N GLY A 19 11.65 -2.65 20.87
CA GLY A 19 11.03 -1.34 21.09
C GLY A 19 11.68 -0.20 20.30
N SER A 20 12.75 -0.47 19.54
CA SER A 20 13.48 0.57 18.84
C SER A 20 12.67 1.13 17.66
N PRO A 21 12.75 2.45 17.38
CA PRO A 21 11.93 3.10 16.35
C PRO A 21 12.29 2.58 14.95
N LEU A 22 13.59 2.30 14.76
CA LEU A 22 14.12 1.67 13.57
C LEU A 22 13.54 0.29 13.35
N ALA A 23 13.31 -0.48 14.41
CA ALA A 23 12.72 -1.79 14.29
C ALA A 23 11.22 -1.74 13.95
N TRP A 24 10.46 -0.80 14.53
CA TRP A 24 9.06 -0.54 14.13
C TRP A 24 8.95 -0.12 12.67
N LEU A 25 9.81 0.79 12.21
CA LEU A 25 9.83 1.25 10.82
C LEU A 25 10.28 0.14 9.86
N SER A 26 11.28 -0.66 10.23
CA SER A 26 11.75 -1.79 9.42
C SER A 26 10.68 -2.87 9.29
N ALA A 27 9.96 -3.15 10.37
CA ALA A 27 8.80 -4.04 10.34
C ALA A 27 7.67 -3.47 9.46
N ALA A 28 7.42 -2.17 9.48
CA ALA A 28 6.44 -1.52 8.61
C ALA A 28 6.83 -1.64 7.12
N VAL A 29 8.10 -1.38 6.78
CA VAL A 29 8.62 -1.58 5.41
C VAL A 29 8.47 -3.03 4.98
N ALA A 30 8.83 -3.98 5.84
CA ALA A 30 8.72 -5.39 5.53
C ALA A 30 7.25 -5.79 5.28
N CYS A 31 6.31 -5.33 6.11
CA CYS A 31 4.89 -5.55 5.93
C CYS A 31 4.40 -5.02 4.58
N GLN A 32 4.75 -3.78 4.22
CA GLN A 32 4.39 -3.21 2.92
C GLN A 32 5.00 -3.98 1.76
N ALA A 33 6.26 -4.39 1.86
CA ALA A 33 6.92 -5.15 0.80
C ALA A 33 6.22 -6.49 0.55
N VAL A 34 5.93 -7.27 1.61
CA VAL A 34 5.17 -8.53 1.47
C VAL A 34 3.76 -8.27 0.94
N SER A 35 3.12 -7.20 1.41
CA SER A 35 1.79 -6.79 0.96
C SER A 35 1.75 -6.52 -0.55
N VAL A 36 2.76 -5.84 -1.10
CA VAL A 36 2.89 -5.59 -2.53
C VAL A 36 3.14 -6.88 -3.31
N VAL A 37 4.02 -7.76 -2.83
CA VAL A 37 4.26 -9.08 -3.45
C VAL A 37 2.98 -9.89 -3.51
N ALA A 38 2.21 -9.93 -2.41
CA ALA A 38 0.92 -10.62 -2.37
C ALA A 38 -0.08 -10.04 -3.40
N ALA A 39 -0.12 -8.71 -3.57
CA ALA A 39 -0.99 -8.07 -4.56
C ALA A 39 -0.56 -8.36 -6.01
N VAL A 40 0.75 -8.39 -6.29
CA VAL A 40 1.29 -8.74 -7.62
C VAL A 40 1.02 -10.22 -7.93
N GLU A 41 1.26 -11.12 -6.97
CA GLU A 41 0.94 -12.53 -7.14
C GLU A 41 -0.56 -12.73 -7.34
N ALA A 42 -1.42 -12.06 -6.56
CA ALA A 42 -2.87 -12.12 -6.71
C ALA A 42 -3.35 -11.76 -8.13
N ALA A 43 -2.64 -10.87 -8.83
CA ALA A 43 -2.97 -10.48 -10.21
C ALA A 43 -2.69 -11.61 -11.23
N THR A 44 -1.89 -12.62 -10.88
CA THR A 44 -1.47 -13.71 -11.77
C THR A 44 -2.07 -15.07 -11.42
N LYS A 45 -2.86 -15.18 -10.35
CA LYS A 45 -3.43 -16.45 -9.86
C LYS A 45 -4.93 -16.57 -10.11
N GLY A 46 -5.43 -17.80 -10.17
CA GLY A 46 -6.86 -18.12 -10.25
C GLY A 46 -7.67 -17.67 -9.02
N VAL A 47 -8.99 -17.54 -9.18
CA VAL A 47 -9.92 -16.86 -8.25
C VAL A 47 -9.76 -17.28 -6.78
N LYS A 48 -9.70 -18.60 -6.50
CA LYS A 48 -9.57 -19.11 -5.11
C LYS A 48 -8.28 -18.63 -4.42
N ARG A 49 -7.14 -18.71 -5.11
CA ARG A 49 -5.83 -18.27 -4.56
C ARG A 49 -5.69 -16.75 -4.55
N ARG A 50 -6.30 -16.06 -5.52
CA ARG A 50 -6.37 -14.59 -5.58
C ARG A 50 -7.05 -14.00 -4.35
N GLY A 51 -8.15 -14.59 -3.88
CA GLY A 51 -8.85 -14.13 -2.67
C GLY A 51 -7.98 -14.16 -1.42
N THR A 52 -7.29 -15.27 -1.17
CA THR A 52 -6.37 -15.42 -0.03
C THR A 52 -5.21 -14.42 -0.07
N LEU A 53 -4.63 -14.20 -1.26
CA LEU A 53 -3.53 -13.24 -1.44
C LEU A 53 -3.98 -11.79 -1.25
N LEU A 54 -5.22 -11.45 -1.67
CA LEU A 54 -5.80 -10.13 -1.41
C LEU A 54 -6.12 -9.91 0.07
N TRP A 55 -6.55 -10.96 0.79
CA TRP A 55 -6.70 -10.91 2.24
C TRP A 55 -5.36 -10.71 2.95
N ALA A 56 -4.31 -11.42 2.52
CA ALA A 56 -2.96 -11.23 3.04
C ALA A 56 -2.47 -9.79 2.79
N HIS A 57 -2.67 -9.25 1.57
CA HIS A 57 -2.38 -7.86 1.24
C HIS A 57 -3.09 -6.88 2.18
N ALA A 58 -4.38 -7.09 2.47
CA ALA A 58 -5.15 -6.22 3.36
C ALA A 58 -4.64 -6.26 4.81
N ILE A 59 -4.37 -7.46 5.35
CA ILE A 59 -3.84 -7.64 6.71
C ILE A 59 -2.47 -6.99 6.85
N LEU A 60 -1.57 -7.23 5.90
CA LEU A 60 -0.20 -6.70 5.92
C LEU A 60 -0.17 -5.18 5.77
N SER A 61 -1.06 -4.61 4.95
CA SER A 61 -1.19 -3.15 4.81
C SER A 61 -1.74 -2.51 6.09
N SER A 62 -2.66 -3.19 6.79
CA SER A 62 -3.22 -2.72 8.06
C SER A 62 -2.18 -2.82 9.19
N LEU A 63 -1.42 -3.91 9.24
CA LEU A 63 -0.33 -4.08 10.19
C LEU A 63 0.77 -3.03 9.97
N SER A 64 1.16 -2.79 8.71
CA SER A 64 2.09 -1.71 8.37
C SER A 64 1.61 -0.35 8.89
N LEU A 65 0.32 -0.04 8.74
CA LEU A 65 -0.23 1.22 9.23
C LEU A 65 -0.11 1.36 10.74
N GLY A 66 -0.43 0.29 11.49
CA GLY A 66 -0.27 0.27 12.95
C GLY A 66 1.19 0.52 13.37
N LEU A 67 2.14 -0.15 12.74
CA LEU A 67 3.57 0.01 13.02
C LEU A 67 4.06 1.43 12.69
N LEU A 68 3.59 2.03 11.58
CA LEU A 68 3.87 3.42 11.24
C LEU A 68 3.29 4.40 12.28
N ALA A 69 2.05 4.19 12.70
CA ALA A 69 1.39 5.04 13.68
C ALA A 69 2.12 5.01 15.03
N VAL A 70 2.54 3.82 15.50
CA VAL A 70 3.36 3.67 16.71
C VAL A 70 4.68 4.43 16.55
N ALA A 71 5.38 4.27 15.42
CA ALA A 71 6.62 5.00 15.16
C ALA A 71 6.44 6.53 15.15
N VAL A 72 5.31 7.04 14.65
CA VAL A 72 4.98 8.47 14.71
C VAL A 72 4.72 8.92 16.15
N VAL A 73 3.83 8.23 16.87
CA VAL A 73 3.38 8.65 18.21
C VAL A 73 4.55 8.69 19.19
N HIS A 74 5.42 7.68 19.18
CA HIS A 74 6.53 7.62 20.11
C HIS A 74 7.66 8.63 19.82
N HIS A 75 7.70 9.24 18.62
CA HIS A 75 8.87 10.04 18.20
C HIS A 75 8.56 11.35 17.46
N SER A 76 7.30 11.77 17.34
CA SER A 76 6.89 12.97 16.59
C SER A 76 7.53 14.29 17.05
N THR A 77 8.11 14.35 18.25
CA THR A 77 8.75 15.56 18.78
C THR A 77 10.28 15.56 18.66
N ALA A 78 10.93 14.39 18.59
CA ALA A 78 12.40 14.26 18.61
C ALA A 78 13.03 14.08 17.21
N LEU A 79 12.22 13.85 16.16
CA LEU A 79 12.73 13.55 14.82
C LEU A 79 12.98 14.81 13.96
N PRO A 80 13.98 14.78 13.07
CA PRO A 80 14.19 15.82 12.05
C PRO A 80 12.91 16.08 11.24
N ARG A 81 12.69 17.35 10.85
CA ARG A 81 11.47 17.80 10.15
C ARG A 81 11.16 16.96 8.89
N LEU A 82 12.17 16.63 8.10
CA LEU A 82 12.02 15.85 6.86
C LEU A 82 11.54 14.42 7.14
N LEU A 83 12.04 13.80 8.22
CA LEU A 83 11.64 12.46 8.64
C LEU A 83 10.20 12.45 9.13
N ARG A 84 9.81 13.45 9.94
CA ARG A 84 8.42 13.62 10.40
C ARG A 84 7.44 13.81 9.25
N PHE A 85 7.80 14.63 8.27
CA PHE A 85 6.98 14.84 7.08
C PHE A 85 6.82 13.55 6.27
N SER A 86 7.92 12.84 6.00
CA SER A 86 7.90 11.58 5.25
C SER A 86 7.04 10.52 5.95
N LEU A 87 7.18 10.41 7.27
CA LEU A 87 6.44 9.43 8.08
C LEU A 87 4.95 9.77 8.19
N GLY A 88 4.61 11.05 8.41
CA GLY A 88 3.22 11.52 8.41
C GLY A 88 2.54 11.30 7.05
N ALA A 89 3.23 11.62 5.96
CA ALA A 89 2.74 11.34 4.61
C ALA A 89 2.56 9.82 4.37
N ALA A 90 3.49 8.98 4.83
CA ALA A 90 3.36 7.52 4.73
C ALA A 90 2.11 7.00 5.47
N VAL A 91 1.82 7.51 6.67
CA VAL A 91 0.59 7.18 7.42
C VAL A 91 -0.66 7.58 6.64
N LEU A 92 -0.71 8.80 6.11
CA LEU A 92 -1.86 9.30 5.34
C LEU A 92 -2.10 8.46 4.09
N PHE A 93 -1.06 8.20 3.30
CA PHE A 93 -1.20 7.40 2.08
C PHE A 93 -1.52 5.93 2.37
N THR A 94 -0.95 5.33 3.43
CA THR A 94 -1.30 3.95 3.83
C THR A 94 -2.75 3.88 4.31
N SER A 95 -3.22 4.87 5.07
CA SER A 95 -4.61 4.97 5.52
C SER A 95 -5.56 5.11 4.34
N TRP A 96 -5.20 5.98 3.38
CA TRP A 96 -5.96 6.16 2.15
C TRP A 96 -6.00 4.88 1.31
N ALA A 97 -4.88 4.17 1.16
CA ALA A 97 -4.84 2.89 0.47
C ALA A 97 -5.73 1.85 1.18
N ASN A 98 -5.69 1.75 2.51
CA ASN A 98 -6.55 0.84 3.26
C ASN A 98 -8.05 1.18 3.08
N LEU A 99 -8.41 2.47 3.10
CA LEU A 99 -9.78 2.92 2.83
C LEU A 99 -10.22 2.55 1.41
N ASN A 100 -9.42 2.87 0.39
CA ASN A 100 -9.71 2.51 -1.00
C ASN A 100 -9.81 1.00 -1.21
N GLY A 101 -8.95 0.23 -0.55
CA GLY A 101 -8.98 -1.22 -0.52
C GLY A 101 -10.28 -1.74 0.09
N ALA A 102 -10.69 -1.24 1.25
CA ALA A 102 -11.95 -1.61 1.90
C ALA A 102 -13.17 -1.29 1.03
N ILE A 103 -13.19 -0.09 0.44
CA ILE A 103 -14.23 0.35 -0.49
C ILE A 103 -14.32 -0.57 -1.72
N SER A 104 -13.20 -1.13 -2.19
CA SER A 104 -13.20 -2.03 -3.35
C SER A 104 -14.04 -3.31 -3.13
N PHE A 105 -14.17 -3.76 -1.88
CA PHE A 105 -14.96 -4.95 -1.51
C PHE A 105 -16.45 -4.66 -1.33
N LEU A 106 -16.86 -3.40 -1.20
CA LEU A 106 -18.27 -3.04 -1.08
C LEU A 106 -18.99 -3.19 -2.43
N ASP A 107 -20.20 -3.74 -2.41
CA ASP A 107 -21.09 -3.67 -3.58
C ASP A 107 -21.45 -2.21 -3.83
N VAL A 108 -21.32 -1.78 -5.09
CA VAL A 108 -21.63 -0.41 -5.56
C VAL A 108 -23.03 0.05 -5.16
N ARG A 109 -23.98 -0.90 -5.06
CA ARG A 109 -25.37 -0.66 -4.65
C ARG A 109 -25.54 -0.40 -3.15
N ARG A 110 -24.54 -0.77 -2.35
CA ARG A 110 -24.55 -0.68 -0.88
C ARG A 110 -23.64 0.44 -0.37
N TYR A 111 -23.19 1.33 -1.25
CA TYR A 111 -22.36 2.46 -0.83
C TYR A 111 -23.18 3.40 0.07
N PRO A 112 -22.61 3.89 1.19
CA PRO A 112 -23.28 4.90 2.01
C PRO A 112 -23.68 6.12 1.17
N THR A 113 -24.88 6.65 1.40
CA THR A 113 -25.45 7.80 0.67
C THR A 113 -24.49 8.97 0.45
N PRO A 114 -23.76 9.50 1.46
CA PRO A 114 -22.84 10.61 1.23
C PRO A 114 -21.70 10.25 0.27
N PHE A 115 -21.26 9.00 0.30
CA PHE A 115 -20.18 8.50 -0.55
C PHE A 115 -20.66 8.24 -1.98
N ALA A 116 -21.86 7.69 -2.15
CA ALA A 116 -22.49 7.56 -3.46
C ALA A 116 -22.71 8.93 -4.13
N ALA A 117 -23.19 9.93 -3.37
CA ALA A 117 -23.38 11.30 -3.86
C ALA A 117 -22.06 11.95 -4.30
N TYR A 118 -20.99 11.80 -3.49
CA TYR A 118 -19.65 12.26 -3.87
C TYR A 118 -19.20 11.65 -5.21
N MET A 119 -19.35 10.33 -5.36
CA MET A 119 -18.93 9.61 -6.56
C MET A 119 -19.71 10.02 -7.80
N ILE A 120 -21.02 10.24 -7.68
CA ILE A 120 -21.87 10.71 -8.77
C ILE A 120 -21.46 12.14 -9.16
N ASN A 121 -21.31 13.04 -8.19
CA ASN A 121 -20.99 14.45 -8.46
C ASN A 121 -19.59 14.64 -9.10
N HIS A 122 -18.61 13.83 -8.70
CA HIS A 122 -17.21 14.00 -9.16
C HIS A 122 -16.83 13.09 -10.32
N TYR A 123 -17.48 11.91 -10.46
CA TYR A 123 -17.10 10.90 -11.45
C TYR A 123 -18.26 10.46 -12.34
N GLY A 124 -19.43 11.09 -12.25
CA GLY A 124 -20.61 10.80 -13.07
C GLY A 124 -21.39 9.56 -12.66
N SER A 125 -20.75 8.56 -12.03
CA SER A 125 -21.43 7.39 -11.48
C SER A 125 -20.63 6.72 -10.37
N VAL A 126 -21.31 5.97 -9.50
CA VAL A 126 -20.67 5.20 -8.43
C VAL A 126 -19.75 4.10 -8.98
N ALA A 127 -20.13 3.46 -10.10
CA ALA A 127 -19.33 2.42 -10.75
C ALA A 127 -18.02 2.99 -11.32
N GLN A 128 -18.08 4.14 -12.00
CA GLN A 128 -16.91 4.82 -12.54
C GLN A 128 -15.99 5.32 -11.42
N GLY A 129 -16.55 5.94 -10.38
CA GLY A 129 -15.80 6.36 -9.19
C GLY A 129 -15.10 5.18 -8.50
N LYS A 130 -15.78 4.04 -8.34
CA LYS A 130 -15.19 2.81 -7.80
C LYS A 130 -14.02 2.31 -8.65
N ALA A 131 -14.17 2.26 -9.97
CA ALA A 131 -13.09 1.85 -10.87
C ALA A 131 -11.86 2.78 -10.76
N ILE A 132 -12.09 4.09 -10.66
CA ILE A 132 -11.04 5.08 -10.47
C ILE A 132 -10.34 4.92 -9.10
N PHE A 133 -11.08 4.67 -8.02
CA PHE A 133 -10.47 4.42 -6.70
C PHE A 133 -9.62 3.16 -6.66
N ILE A 134 -10.10 2.07 -7.27
CA ILE A 134 -9.32 0.83 -7.42
C ILE A 134 -8.06 1.09 -8.24
N LYS A 135 -8.15 1.92 -9.29
CA LYS A 135 -6.98 2.31 -10.09
C LYS A 135 -5.95 3.07 -9.26
N TYR A 136 -6.37 4.07 -8.50
CA TYR A 136 -5.45 4.90 -7.72
C TYR A 136 -4.92 4.21 -6.45
N HIS A 137 -5.62 3.20 -5.92
CA HIS A 137 -5.17 2.37 -4.78
C HIS A 137 -3.71 1.95 -4.93
N ARG A 138 -3.34 1.43 -6.11
CA ARG A 138 -1.96 0.94 -6.36
C ARG A 138 -0.93 2.05 -6.36
N THR A 139 -1.27 3.20 -6.98
CA THR A 139 -0.36 4.36 -7.00
C THR A 139 -0.16 4.88 -5.58
N ILE A 140 -1.25 5.07 -4.83
CA ILE A 140 -1.20 5.60 -3.47
C ILE A 140 -0.47 4.64 -2.52
N GLY A 141 -0.70 3.33 -2.65
CA GLY A 141 0.06 2.31 -1.92
C GLY A 141 1.56 2.33 -2.23
N ALA A 142 1.95 2.54 -3.49
CA ALA A 142 3.36 2.64 -3.86
C ALA A 142 4.04 3.92 -3.34
N TRP A 143 3.31 5.04 -3.27
CA TRP A 143 3.79 6.27 -2.63
C TRP A 143 3.98 6.07 -1.12
N ALA A 144 3.02 5.42 -0.46
CA ALA A 144 3.15 5.04 0.95
C ALA A 144 4.41 4.22 1.21
N TYR A 145 4.64 3.19 0.38
CA TYR A 145 5.83 2.35 0.46
C TYR A 145 7.13 3.16 0.32
N GLY A 146 7.23 3.98 -0.74
CA GLY A 146 8.41 4.80 -0.99
C GLY A 146 8.71 5.79 0.14
N LEU A 147 7.68 6.39 0.73
CA LEU A 147 7.84 7.29 1.87
C LEU A 147 8.30 6.57 3.13
N THR A 148 7.80 5.35 3.39
CA THR A 148 8.29 4.53 4.51
C THR A 148 9.76 4.15 4.32
N VAL A 149 10.15 3.80 3.09
CA VAL A 149 11.55 3.52 2.72
C VAL A 149 12.47 4.71 2.97
N VAL A 150 12.05 5.90 2.53
CA VAL A 150 12.79 7.14 2.77
C VAL A 150 12.91 7.39 4.26
N ALA A 151 11.83 7.19 5.03
CA ALA A 151 11.85 7.34 6.48
C ALA A 151 12.86 6.40 7.17
N VAL A 152 12.90 5.12 6.79
CA VAL A 152 13.90 4.16 7.29
C VAL A 152 15.32 4.59 6.91
N SER A 153 15.55 4.95 5.64
CA SER A 153 16.87 5.31 5.14
C SER A 153 17.43 6.57 5.82
N LEU A 154 16.58 7.57 6.03
CA LEU A 154 16.92 8.77 6.79
C LEU A 154 17.21 8.47 8.27
N SER A 155 16.52 7.48 8.85
CA SER A 155 16.73 7.07 10.24
C SER A 155 18.00 6.22 10.43
N LEU A 156 18.46 5.52 9.39
CA LEU A 156 19.67 4.69 9.39
C LEU A 156 20.96 5.49 9.11
N ARG A 157 20.88 6.64 8.44
CA ARG A 157 22.05 7.48 8.12
C ARG A 157 23.05 7.72 9.26
N PRO A 158 22.63 7.95 10.52
CA PRO A 158 23.58 8.15 11.62
C PRO A 158 24.12 6.86 12.26
N THR A 159 23.60 5.68 11.91
CA THR A 159 23.84 4.43 12.67
C THR A 159 24.49 3.30 11.87
N VAL A 160 24.61 3.40 10.55
CA VAL A 160 25.20 2.35 9.69
C VAL A 160 26.18 2.96 8.69
N PRO A 161 27.28 2.25 8.33
CA PRO A 161 28.22 2.71 7.31
C PRO A 161 27.52 3.03 5.98
N GLY A 162 27.98 4.08 5.31
CA GLY A 162 27.32 4.62 4.11
C GLY A 162 27.06 3.61 2.99
N SER A 163 27.93 2.60 2.83
CA SER A 163 27.78 1.52 1.83
C SER A 163 26.61 0.58 2.13
N ALA A 164 26.34 0.25 3.39
CA ALA A 164 25.21 -0.58 3.81
C ALA A 164 23.89 0.18 3.70
N ALA A 165 23.90 1.47 4.07
CA ALA A 165 22.75 2.35 3.89
C ALA A 165 22.40 2.55 2.40
N LEU A 166 23.40 2.64 1.52
CA LEU A 166 23.22 2.71 0.06
C LEU A 166 22.66 1.41 -0.52
N ALA A 167 23.16 0.25 -0.09
CA ALA A 167 22.64 -1.06 -0.54
C ALA A 167 21.18 -1.26 -0.10
N ALA A 168 20.84 -0.91 1.14
CA ALA A 168 19.47 -0.93 1.63
C ALA A 168 18.57 0.04 0.85
N SER A 169 19.03 1.28 0.63
CA SER A 169 18.29 2.28 -0.16
C SER A 169 18.08 1.83 -1.61
N GLY A 170 19.08 1.18 -2.21
CA GLY A 170 19.01 0.65 -3.58
C GLY A 170 18.06 -0.52 -3.72
N ALA A 171 18.09 -1.48 -2.80
CA ALA A 171 17.14 -2.60 -2.75
C ALA A 171 15.69 -2.12 -2.56
N LEU A 172 15.50 -1.08 -1.74
CA LEU A 172 14.20 -0.47 -1.51
C LEU A 172 13.73 0.36 -2.71
N ALA A 173 14.62 1.10 -3.37
CA ALA A 173 14.32 1.83 -4.61
C ALA A 173 13.92 0.88 -5.75
N LEU A 174 14.60 -0.26 -5.88
CA LEU A 174 14.21 -1.35 -6.80
C LEU A 174 12.84 -1.92 -6.46
N SER A 175 12.54 -2.09 -5.17
CA SER A 175 11.22 -2.57 -4.71
C SER A 175 10.12 -1.53 -4.99
N VAL A 176 10.40 -0.24 -4.85
CA VAL A 176 9.50 0.86 -5.22
C VAL A 176 9.28 0.88 -6.74
N ALA A 177 10.34 0.74 -7.54
CA ALA A 177 10.25 0.66 -8.99
C ALA A 177 9.43 -0.54 -9.46
N ALA A 178 9.61 -1.70 -8.83
CA ALA A 178 8.81 -2.91 -9.08
C ALA A 178 7.34 -2.73 -8.68
N ALA A 179 7.07 -2.03 -7.57
CA ALA A 179 5.70 -1.71 -7.11
C ALA A 179 5.00 -0.68 -8.01
N LEU A 180 5.75 0.29 -8.53
CA LEU A 180 5.27 1.33 -9.43
C LEU A 180 5.15 0.85 -10.87
N GLY A 181 5.93 -0.15 -11.31
CA GLY A 181 5.94 -0.68 -12.68
C GLY A 181 4.54 -0.99 -13.23
N PRO A 182 3.70 -1.75 -12.52
CA PRO A 182 2.31 -2.01 -12.93
C PRO A 182 1.43 -0.75 -12.98
N SER A 183 1.71 0.26 -12.14
CA SER A 183 1.00 1.54 -12.12
C SER A 183 1.48 2.50 -13.23
N LEU A 184 2.76 2.45 -13.60
CA LEU A 184 3.35 3.23 -14.69
C LEU A 184 3.00 2.62 -16.06
N ALA A 185 2.86 1.29 -16.13
CA ALA A 185 2.38 0.58 -17.30
C ALA A 185 0.85 0.68 -17.51
N ARG A 186 0.12 1.45 -16.68
CA ARG A 186 -1.36 1.61 -16.75
C ARG A 186 -1.88 2.14 -18.08
N HIS A 187 -1.03 2.77 -18.90
CA HIS A 187 -1.39 3.27 -20.23
C HIS A 187 -1.38 2.15 -21.29
N ARG A 188 -0.70 1.03 -21.00
CA ARG A 188 -0.70 -0.18 -21.83
C ARG A 188 -1.83 -1.16 -21.51
N TYR A 189 -2.53 -0.96 -20.40
CA TYR A 189 -3.70 -1.76 -20.00
C TYR A 189 -4.93 -0.85 -19.97
N PRO A 190 -5.80 -0.90 -20.99
CA PRO A 190 -6.98 -0.03 -21.07
C PRO A 190 -7.85 -0.16 -19.80
N MET A 191 -8.48 0.94 -19.42
CA MET A 191 -9.45 0.96 -18.33
C MET A 191 -10.65 0.11 -18.75
N PRO A 192 -11.06 -0.88 -17.95
CA PRO A 192 -12.27 -1.61 -18.25
C PRO A 192 -13.43 -0.62 -18.25
N ARG A 193 -14.18 -0.53 -19.36
CA ARG A 193 -15.41 0.26 -19.39
C ARG A 193 -16.45 -0.53 -18.60
N VAL A 194 -16.83 0.04 -17.47
CA VAL A 194 -17.85 -0.55 -16.60
C VAL A 194 -19.19 0.05 -16.97
N THR A 195 -20.02 -0.71 -17.65
CA THR A 195 -21.41 -0.33 -17.93
C THR A 195 -22.35 -1.12 -17.02
N LEU A 196 -23.24 -0.41 -16.33
CA LEU A 196 -24.36 -1.03 -15.63
C LEU A 196 -25.36 -1.49 -16.70
N SER A 197 -25.51 -2.80 -16.86
CA SER A 197 -26.57 -3.32 -17.74
C SER A 197 -27.94 -2.99 -17.15
N ARG A 198 -28.93 -2.79 -18.02
CA ARG A 198 -30.34 -2.57 -17.62
C ARG A 198 -30.93 -3.71 -16.78
N GLN A 199 -30.33 -4.92 -16.84
CA GLN A 199 -30.72 -6.09 -16.04
C GLN A 199 -29.96 -6.17 -14.69
N GLY A 200 -29.14 -5.17 -14.36
CA GLY A 200 -28.44 -5.08 -13.08
C GLY A 200 -27.08 -5.80 -13.02
N GLY A 201 -26.67 -6.49 -14.07
CA GLY A 201 -25.31 -7.02 -14.17
C GLY A 201 -24.29 -5.92 -14.45
N LEU A 202 -23.16 -5.94 -13.73
CA LEU A 202 -21.97 -5.15 -14.04
C LEU A 202 -21.31 -5.76 -15.29
N ARG A 203 -21.38 -5.07 -16.42
CA ARG A 203 -20.64 -5.46 -17.62
C ARG A 203 -19.29 -4.73 -17.61
N VAL A 204 -18.22 -5.50 -17.69
CA VAL A 204 -16.84 -5.00 -17.67
C VAL A 204 -16.27 -5.31 -19.05
N ASP A 205 -16.23 -4.30 -19.92
CA ASP A 205 -15.62 -4.44 -21.24
C ASP A 205 -14.13 -4.13 -21.09
N LEU A 206 -13.27 -5.12 -21.40
CA LEU A 206 -11.80 -4.99 -21.37
C LEU A 206 -11.28 -4.29 -22.64
#